data_AF-A0A9P5L4C2-F1
#
_entry.id   AF-A0A9P5L4C2-F1
#
_cell.length_a   1.000
_cell.length_b   1.000
_cell.length_c   1.000
_cell.angle_alpha   90.00
_cell.angle_beta   90.00
_cell.angle_gamma   90.00
#
_symmetry.space_group_name_H-M   'P 1'
#
loop_
_entity.id
_entity.type
_entity.pdbx_description
1 polymer ?
#
loop_
_entity_poly.entity_id
_entity_poly.type
_entity_poly.pdbx_seq_one_letter_code
_entity_poly.pdbx_strand_id
1 'polypeptide(L)'
;MVHDLLPVTDGDKVTYKTVLNKGNKNEEVKEMEIGENDRVWVDYRHMHMKDVLGKLGEDFAKFRAANPQFADDNDKSNVNTIKDMLGGLTEFQQGKDAYTLHLNMAEECMNYFQSRKLLEVSSTEQSFATGLDENYKKAKNLAAQLVQLLDDDSVVHPDRLRLILLYIMYRGGLLGGDIRKLMAHAGLPPQDGGVIANLELLGVRVEKPLKDEKPPVQPLFNRRNPPPESEELSLNRYELAIKQMLEDQLQGNLDPTIFPFTRPHTETDGAIVAQEMQSQQASLRSAKPTWARTRSVDQPRQRIIVFMAGGATYGESRACHEISAAYNRDVYLATTHMLTPGLFLRQVGDLGVDRRRLDLPYERPKPTAPAHLFEREAPPAPTPPPQKKPVSTAHLNPPAPPEALMAGMSINGNGSGSSPASSGSGKHDKKDKKDKDKKDKDKKEKKEKKYRFFK
;
A
#
# COMPACT_ATOMS: atom_id res chain seq x y z
N MET A 1 0.95 3.73 6.80
CA MET A 1 -0.28 3.32 7.52
C MET A 1 -0.96 2.15 6.83
N VAL A 2 -1.50 2.28 5.61
CA VAL A 2 -2.13 1.18 4.84
C VAL A 2 -1.28 -0.11 4.85
N HIS A 3 -0.04 -0.05 4.35
CA HIS A 3 0.88 -1.21 4.33
C HIS A 3 1.39 -1.71 5.71
N ASP A 4 1.07 -1.04 6.81
CA ASP A 4 1.47 -1.46 8.17
C ASP A 4 0.27 -2.09 8.92
N LEU A 5 -0.93 -1.51 8.75
CA LEU A 5 -2.11 -1.89 9.53
C LEU A 5 -3.06 -2.85 8.80
N LEU A 6 -3.15 -2.75 7.47
CA LEU A 6 -4.10 -3.49 6.65
C LEU A 6 -3.44 -4.73 6.01
N PRO A 7 -4.19 -5.83 5.79
CA PRO A 7 -3.70 -7.02 5.10
C PRO A 7 -3.59 -6.79 3.57
N VAL A 8 -2.68 -5.90 3.17
CA VAL A 8 -2.30 -5.68 1.78
C VAL A 8 -1.46 -6.86 1.29
N THR A 9 -1.77 -7.39 0.12
CA THR A 9 -0.94 -8.40 -0.56
C THR A 9 0.05 -7.68 -1.46
N ASP A 10 1.34 -8.00 -1.31
CA ASP A 10 2.45 -7.39 -2.05
C ASP A 10 3.19 -8.49 -2.82
N GLY A 11 3.19 -8.39 -4.15
CA GLY A 11 3.68 -9.40 -5.09
C GLY A 11 3.90 -8.78 -6.47
N ASP A 12 3.55 -9.47 -7.56
CA ASP A 12 3.59 -8.86 -8.92
C ASP A 12 2.70 -7.61 -9.04
N LYS A 13 1.68 -7.54 -8.18
CA LYS A 13 0.76 -6.40 -7.99
C LYS A 13 0.51 -6.20 -6.50
N VAL A 14 0.29 -4.96 -6.11
CA VAL A 14 -0.16 -4.63 -4.76
C VAL A 14 -1.68 -4.65 -4.74
N THR A 15 -2.30 -5.52 -3.95
CA THR A 15 -3.76 -5.67 -3.89
C THR A 15 -4.33 -5.57 -2.48
N TYR A 16 -5.57 -5.10 -2.38
CA TYR A 16 -6.35 -5.07 -1.15
C TYR A 16 -7.74 -5.67 -1.37
N LYS A 17 -8.22 -6.43 -0.38
CA LYS A 17 -9.57 -7.04 -0.39
C LYS A 17 -10.52 -6.15 0.38
N THR A 18 -11.53 -5.63 -0.31
CA THR A 18 -12.51 -4.68 0.22
C THR A 18 -13.94 -5.15 -0.05
N VAL A 19 -14.90 -4.66 0.74
CA VAL A 19 -16.33 -4.93 0.54
C VAL A 19 -16.97 -3.76 -0.21
N LEU A 20 -17.48 -4.01 -1.41
CA LEU A 20 -18.24 -3.04 -2.19
C LEU A 20 -19.75 -3.18 -1.93
N ASN A 21 -20.48 -2.07 -2.05
CA ASN A 21 -21.94 -1.98 -1.83
C ASN A 21 -22.42 -2.57 -0.49
N LYS A 22 -21.59 -2.54 0.57
CA LYS A 22 -21.88 -3.10 1.90
C LYS A 22 -23.28 -2.73 2.41
N GLY A 23 -24.07 -3.71 2.82
CA GLY A 23 -25.45 -3.56 3.27
C GLY A 23 -26.52 -3.57 2.17
N ASN A 24 -26.14 -3.60 0.90
CA ASN A 24 -27.06 -3.68 -0.24
C ASN A 24 -27.19 -5.12 -0.78
N LYS A 25 -28.19 -5.38 -1.62
CA LYS A 25 -28.41 -6.68 -2.28
C LYS A 25 -27.24 -7.17 -3.15
N ASN A 26 -26.37 -6.25 -3.57
CA ASN A 26 -25.23 -6.49 -4.45
C ASN A 26 -23.90 -6.30 -3.68
N GLU A 27 -23.88 -6.62 -2.38
CA GLU A 27 -22.64 -6.65 -1.59
C GLU A 27 -21.68 -7.70 -2.17
N GLU A 28 -20.47 -7.27 -2.53
CA GLU A 28 -19.43 -8.15 -3.07
C GLU A 28 -18.09 -7.92 -2.37
N VAL A 29 -17.33 -8.99 -2.12
CA VAL A 29 -15.92 -8.90 -1.71
C VAL A 29 -15.08 -8.88 -2.97
N LYS A 30 -14.32 -7.79 -3.17
CA LYS A 30 -13.51 -7.57 -4.36
C LYS A 30 -12.06 -7.38 -3.98
N GLU A 31 -11.18 -8.04 -4.71
CA GLU A 31 -9.74 -7.78 -4.66
C GLU A 31 -9.40 -6.71 -5.70
N MET A 32 -8.77 -5.63 -5.26
CA MET A 32 -8.50 -4.45 -6.06
C MET A 32 -7.03 -4.08 -6.01
N GLU A 33 -6.48 -3.67 -7.16
CA GLU A 33 -5.09 -3.23 -7.31
C GLU A 33 -4.94 -1.78 -6.86
N ILE A 34 -3.88 -1.49 -6.09
CA ILE A 34 -3.47 -0.13 -5.70
C ILE A 34 -2.09 0.17 -6.30
N GLY A 35 -1.94 1.33 -6.94
CA GLY A 35 -0.70 1.67 -7.66
C GLY A 35 -0.81 2.94 -8.49
N GLU A 36 0.15 3.18 -9.37
CA GLU A 36 0.29 4.45 -10.12
C GLU A 36 -0.84 4.74 -11.13
N ASN A 37 -1.62 3.71 -11.52
CA ASN A 37 -2.79 3.88 -12.38
C ASN A 37 -4.04 4.38 -11.62
N ASP A 38 -4.01 4.33 -10.28
CA ASP A 38 -5.09 4.81 -9.42
C ASP A 38 -4.79 6.25 -8.95
N ARG A 39 -5.50 7.21 -9.53
CA ARG A 39 -5.33 8.63 -9.20
C ARG A 39 -5.64 8.94 -7.73
N VAL A 40 -6.65 8.27 -7.16
CA VAL A 40 -7.04 8.47 -5.76
C VAL A 40 -5.92 7.98 -4.85
N TRP A 41 -5.28 6.85 -5.17
CA TRP A 41 -4.07 6.43 -4.48
C TRP A 41 -2.94 7.46 -4.58
N VAL A 42 -2.59 7.88 -5.79
CA VAL A 42 -1.49 8.84 -6.03
C VAL A 42 -1.70 10.17 -5.30
N ASP A 43 -2.93 10.70 -5.30
CA ASP A 43 -3.26 12.00 -4.70
C ASP A 43 -3.26 12.01 -3.16
N TYR A 44 -3.42 10.85 -2.51
CA TYR A 44 -3.55 10.75 -1.04
C TYR A 44 -2.47 9.89 -0.35
N ARG A 45 -1.73 9.01 -1.03
CA ARG A 45 -0.76 8.05 -0.42
C ARG A 45 0.34 8.68 0.44
N HIS A 46 0.64 9.95 0.22
CA HIS A 46 1.67 10.71 0.94
C HIS A 46 1.10 11.69 1.97
N MET A 47 -0.22 11.85 2.04
CA MET A 47 -0.89 12.79 2.93
C MET A 47 -1.13 12.19 4.32
N HIS A 48 -1.27 13.04 5.33
CA HIS A 48 -1.48 12.59 6.71
C HIS A 48 -2.94 12.14 6.93
N MET A 49 -3.15 11.08 7.72
CA MET A 49 -4.46 10.41 7.86
C MET A 49 -5.57 11.32 8.43
N LYS A 50 -5.20 12.30 9.27
CA LYS A 50 -6.10 13.36 9.77
C LYS A 50 -6.84 14.06 8.62
N ASP A 51 -6.14 14.27 7.51
CA ASP A 51 -6.60 15.11 6.40
C ASP A 51 -7.21 14.28 5.28
N VAL A 52 -6.87 12.98 5.19
CA VAL A 52 -7.35 12.06 4.13
C VAL A 52 -8.87 11.97 4.11
N LEU A 53 -9.52 11.73 5.26
CA LEU A 53 -10.98 11.62 5.33
C LEU A 53 -11.68 12.96 5.03
N GLY A 54 -11.10 14.08 5.44
CA GLY A 54 -11.64 15.42 5.15
C GLY A 54 -11.57 15.73 3.66
N LYS A 55 -10.37 15.61 3.07
CA LYS A 55 -10.11 15.92 1.67
C LYS A 55 -10.83 14.96 0.71
N LEU A 56 -10.95 13.67 1.03
CA LEU A 56 -11.81 12.74 0.29
C LEU A 56 -13.29 13.19 0.29
N GLY A 57 -13.78 13.72 1.41
CA GLY A 57 -15.12 14.29 1.51
C GLY A 57 -15.30 15.56 0.67
N GLU A 58 -14.31 16.45 0.66
CA GLU A 58 -14.31 17.66 -0.17
C GLU A 58 -14.24 17.34 -1.66
N ASP A 59 -13.35 16.44 -2.08
CA ASP A 59 -13.17 16.08 -3.49
C ASP A 59 -14.36 15.28 -4.03
N PHE A 60 -15.03 14.48 -3.19
CA PHE A 60 -16.35 13.92 -3.52
C PHE A 60 -17.43 15.01 -3.65
N ALA A 61 -17.45 16.02 -2.79
CA ALA A 61 -18.40 17.13 -2.91
C ALA A 61 -18.17 17.95 -4.20
N LYS A 62 -16.91 18.16 -4.60
CA LYS A 62 -16.54 18.75 -5.91
C LYS A 62 -17.00 17.85 -7.07
N PHE A 63 -16.80 16.54 -6.98
CA PHE A 63 -17.29 15.58 -7.98
C PHE A 63 -18.82 15.65 -8.14
N ARG A 64 -19.57 15.72 -7.03
CA ARG A 64 -21.04 15.90 -7.04
C ARG A 64 -21.44 17.22 -7.72
N ALA A 65 -20.77 18.33 -7.38
CA ALA A 65 -21.05 19.63 -7.99
C ALA A 65 -20.74 19.66 -9.50
N ALA A 66 -19.74 18.90 -9.95
CA ALA A 66 -19.38 18.76 -11.37
C ALA A 66 -20.28 17.79 -12.15
N ASN A 67 -21.12 16.98 -11.47
CA ASN A 67 -22.01 15.99 -12.07
C ASN A 67 -23.45 16.16 -11.55
N PRO A 68 -24.20 17.16 -12.02
CA PRO A 68 -25.53 17.50 -11.49
C PRO A 68 -26.55 16.36 -11.56
N GLN A 69 -26.38 15.39 -12.46
CA GLN A 69 -27.20 14.18 -12.53
C GLN A 69 -27.13 13.28 -11.26
N PHE A 70 -26.21 13.58 -10.33
CA PHE A 70 -26.04 12.88 -9.04
C PHE A 70 -26.28 13.79 -7.82
N ALA A 71 -26.88 14.97 -8.02
CA ALA A 71 -27.19 15.93 -6.95
C ALA A 71 -28.63 15.78 -6.45
N ASP A 72 -28.87 14.81 -5.56
CA ASP A 72 -30.07 14.80 -4.70
C ASP A 72 -29.90 15.74 -3.49
N ASP A 73 -31.01 16.28 -2.98
CA ASP A 73 -31.16 17.35 -1.96
C ASP A 73 -30.49 17.11 -0.58
N ASN A 74 -29.73 16.03 -0.39
CA ASN A 74 -29.14 15.69 0.90
C ASN A 74 -27.78 16.37 1.10
N ASP A 75 -27.79 17.49 1.80
CA ASP A 75 -26.67 18.44 1.87
C ASP A 75 -25.57 18.10 2.89
N LYS A 76 -25.39 16.81 3.22
CA LYS A 76 -24.49 16.35 4.29
C LYS A 76 -23.35 15.46 3.78
N SER A 77 -22.18 16.08 3.63
CA SER A 77 -20.89 15.44 3.39
C SER A 77 -20.42 14.61 4.60
N ASN A 78 -20.92 13.39 4.72
CA ASN A 78 -20.44 12.38 5.67
C ASN A 78 -20.09 11.09 4.92
N VAL A 79 -19.05 10.37 5.36
CA VAL A 79 -18.50 9.17 4.69
C VAL A 79 -19.58 8.13 4.38
N ASN A 80 -20.56 7.93 5.26
CA ASN A 80 -21.66 7.01 5.02
C ASN A 80 -22.60 7.49 3.89
N THR A 81 -22.96 8.79 3.87
CA THR A 81 -23.73 9.39 2.76
C THR A 81 -23.01 9.20 1.42
N ILE A 82 -21.68 9.32 1.41
CA ILE A 82 -20.84 9.13 0.22
C ILE A 82 -20.94 7.68 -0.26
N LYS A 83 -20.81 6.69 0.64
CA LYS A 83 -20.96 5.26 0.30
C LYS A 83 -22.35 4.92 -0.24
N ASP A 84 -23.41 5.47 0.37
CA ASP A 84 -24.79 5.26 -0.08
C ASP A 84 -25.03 5.87 -1.48
N MET A 85 -24.57 7.10 -1.72
CA MET A 85 -24.66 7.77 -3.04
C MET A 85 -23.84 7.04 -4.11
N LEU A 86 -22.61 6.63 -3.80
CA LEU A 86 -21.80 5.79 -4.69
C LEU A 86 -22.54 4.51 -5.06
N GLY A 87 -23.30 3.91 -4.14
CA GLY A 87 -24.17 2.76 -4.39
C GLY A 87 -25.06 2.90 -5.63
N GLY A 88 -25.63 4.09 -5.88
CA GLY A 88 -26.53 4.36 -7.00
C GLY A 88 -25.89 4.59 -8.37
N LEU A 89 -24.57 4.80 -8.46
CA LEU A 89 -23.89 5.13 -9.72
C LEU A 89 -23.59 3.88 -10.54
N THR A 90 -24.27 3.69 -11.67
CA THR A 90 -24.02 2.59 -12.63
C THR A 90 -23.10 2.99 -13.79
N GLU A 91 -23.15 4.25 -14.24
CA GLU A 91 -22.40 4.73 -15.41
C GLU A 91 -20.91 5.03 -15.13
N PHE A 92 -20.52 5.17 -13.86
CA PHE A 92 -19.16 5.52 -13.42
C PHE A 92 -18.51 4.46 -12.50
N GLN A 93 -18.76 3.16 -12.79
CA GLN A 93 -18.39 2.05 -11.91
C GLN A 93 -16.90 2.03 -11.52
N GLN A 94 -15.95 2.29 -12.43
CA GLN A 94 -14.51 2.26 -12.11
C GLN A 94 -14.10 3.37 -11.13
N GLY A 95 -14.59 4.60 -11.33
CA GLY A 95 -14.32 5.70 -10.40
C GLY A 95 -14.97 5.47 -9.04
N LYS A 96 -16.21 4.97 -9.03
CA LYS A 96 -16.94 4.54 -7.83
C LYS A 96 -16.18 3.50 -7.01
N ASP A 97 -15.71 2.43 -7.67
CA ASP A 97 -15.00 1.33 -7.00
C ASP A 97 -13.71 1.86 -6.36
N ALA A 98 -12.92 2.67 -7.08
CA ALA A 98 -11.70 3.28 -6.56
C ALA A 98 -11.97 4.17 -5.34
N TYR A 99 -12.95 5.10 -5.41
CA TYR A 99 -13.30 5.93 -4.25
C TYR A 99 -13.79 5.09 -3.05
N THR A 100 -14.55 4.02 -3.30
CA THR A 100 -15.04 3.11 -2.24
C THR A 100 -13.88 2.37 -1.58
N LEU A 101 -12.90 1.90 -2.36
CA LEU A 101 -11.68 1.26 -1.88
C LEU A 101 -10.92 2.16 -0.90
N HIS A 102 -10.63 3.41 -1.28
CA HIS A 102 -9.85 4.32 -0.43
C HIS A 102 -10.61 4.79 0.81
N LEU A 103 -11.93 5.00 0.71
CA LEU A 103 -12.77 5.28 1.88
C LEU A 103 -12.80 4.11 2.87
N ASN A 104 -12.88 2.88 2.38
CA ASN A 104 -12.80 1.69 3.23
C ASN A 104 -11.42 1.55 3.88
N MET A 105 -10.33 1.68 3.12
CA MET A 105 -8.97 1.61 3.67
C MET A 105 -8.70 2.68 4.74
N ALA A 106 -9.16 3.91 4.53
CA ALA A 106 -9.01 5.00 5.51
C ALA A 106 -9.83 4.75 6.79
N GLU A 107 -11.07 4.27 6.66
CA GLU A 107 -11.91 3.89 7.80
C GLU A 107 -11.31 2.72 8.59
N GLU A 108 -10.85 1.66 7.92
CA GLU A 108 -10.21 0.50 8.55
C GLU A 108 -8.89 0.86 9.23
N CYS A 109 -8.07 1.73 8.62
CA CYS A 109 -6.88 2.29 9.25
C CYS A 109 -7.23 3.02 10.56
N MET A 110 -8.26 3.87 10.56
CA MET A 110 -8.69 4.58 11.78
C MET A 110 -9.32 3.66 12.83
N ASN A 111 -10.04 2.62 12.41
CA ASN A 111 -10.56 1.60 13.31
C ASN A 111 -9.42 0.85 14.01
N TYR A 112 -8.36 0.46 13.31
CA TYR A 112 -7.17 -0.11 13.95
C TYR A 112 -6.40 0.91 14.80
N PHE A 113 -6.29 2.16 14.37
CA PHE A 113 -5.65 3.22 15.16
C PHE A 113 -6.30 3.41 16.54
N GLN A 114 -7.64 3.39 16.58
CA GLN A 114 -8.41 3.49 17.83
C GLN A 114 -8.42 2.18 18.63
N SER A 115 -8.65 1.04 17.98
CA SER A 115 -8.81 -0.26 18.66
C SER A 115 -7.51 -0.87 19.17
N ARG A 116 -6.37 -0.56 18.55
CA ARG A 116 -5.03 -1.01 18.97
C ARG A 116 -4.24 0.03 19.77
N LYS A 117 -4.90 1.11 20.23
CA LYS A 117 -4.29 2.17 21.04
C LYS A 117 -3.04 2.81 20.40
N LEU A 118 -3.09 2.98 19.07
CA LEU A 118 -1.92 3.41 18.30
C LEU A 118 -1.54 4.87 18.55
N LEU A 119 -2.39 5.68 19.17
CA LEU A 119 -2.05 7.04 19.61
C LEU A 119 -0.94 7.00 20.67
N GLU A 120 -1.14 6.25 21.76
CA GLU A 120 -0.18 6.11 22.85
C GLU A 120 1.05 5.28 22.44
N VAL A 121 0.87 4.23 21.62
CA VAL A 121 1.99 3.49 21.02
C VAL A 121 2.85 4.42 20.17
N SER A 122 2.26 5.16 19.22
CA SER A 122 3.01 6.05 18.32
C SER A 122 3.70 7.19 19.07
N SER A 123 3.06 7.82 20.07
CA SER A 123 3.72 8.87 20.86
C SER A 123 4.93 8.32 21.63
N THR A 124 4.83 7.08 22.13
CA THR A 124 5.95 6.37 22.79
C THR A 124 7.05 5.99 21.80
N GLU A 125 6.73 5.44 20.63
CA GLU A 125 7.69 5.18 19.54
C GLU A 125 8.44 6.45 19.14
N GLN A 126 7.73 7.57 18.97
CA GLN A 126 8.31 8.89 18.67
C GLN A 126 9.25 9.36 19.78
N SER A 127 8.93 9.13 21.05
CA SER A 127 9.82 9.46 22.18
C SER A 127 11.04 8.57 22.29
N PHE A 128 10.98 7.30 21.89
CA PHE A 128 12.16 6.46 21.76
C PHE A 128 13.07 6.92 20.62
N ALA A 129 12.50 7.17 19.44
CA ALA A 129 13.25 7.55 18.25
C ALA A 129 13.93 8.93 18.37
N THR A 130 13.22 9.92 18.93
CA THR A 130 13.73 11.30 19.09
C THR A 130 14.42 11.56 20.43
N GLY A 131 14.14 10.76 21.47
CA GLY A 131 14.52 11.07 22.86
C GLY A 131 13.75 12.24 23.49
N LEU A 132 12.77 12.80 22.78
CA LEU A 132 12.01 13.99 23.16
C LEU A 132 10.52 13.66 23.38
N ASP A 133 9.87 14.42 24.24
CA ASP A 133 8.41 14.43 24.39
C ASP A 133 7.74 15.29 23.30
N GLU A 134 6.41 15.39 23.34
CA GLU A 134 5.60 16.19 22.41
C GLU A 134 5.92 17.70 22.47
N ASN A 135 6.58 18.17 23.54
CA ASN A 135 7.00 19.57 23.73
C ASN A 135 8.48 19.78 23.36
N TYR A 136 9.10 18.83 22.66
CA TYR A 136 10.53 18.82 22.31
C TYR A 136 11.48 18.92 23.51
N LYS A 137 11.03 18.49 24.70
CA LYS A 137 11.86 18.40 25.92
C LYS A 137 12.31 16.96 26.11
N LYS A 138 13.38 16.76 26.87
CA LYS A 138 13.88 15.40 27.20
C LYS A 138 12.77 14.55 27.82
N ALA A 139 12.39 13.48 27.14
CA ALA A 139 11.31 12.59 27.56
C ALA A 139 11.62 11.94 28.93
N LYS A 140 10.58 11.73 29.73
CA LYS A 140 10.65 11.16 31.09
C LYS A 140 9.67 10.00 31.24
N ASN A 141 9.90 9.15 32.24
CA ASN A 141 9.03 8.02 32.62
C ASN A 141 8.77 6.97 31.51
N LEU A 142 9.51 7.01 30.40
CA LEU A 142 9.34 6.11 29.25
C LEU A 142 9.41 4.62 29.61
N ALA A 143 10.17 4.24 30.63
CA ALA A 143 10.22 2.85 31.10
C ALA A 143 8.88 2.38 31.70
N ALA A 144 8.18 3.25 32.42
CA ALA A 144 6.86 2.94 32.99
C ALA A 144 5.78 2.92 31.91
N GLN A 145 5.84 3.86 30.95
CA GLN A 145 4.96 3.88 29.78
C GLN A 145 5.11 2.62 28.93
N LEU A 146 6.34 2.15 28.70
CA LEU A 146 6.60 0.88 28.03
C LEU A 146 5.91 -0.29 28.76
N VAL A 147 6.18 -0.47 30.05
CA VAL A 147 5.60 -1.57 30.84
C VAL A 147 4.06 -1.52 30.82
N GLN A 148 3.46 -0.33 30.87
CA GLN A 148 2.02 -0.16 30.76
C GLN A 148 1.46 -0.52 29.37
N LEU A 149 2.17 -0.22 28.28
CA LEU A 149 1.74 -0.60 26.93
C LEU A 149 1.94 -2.10 26.64
N LEU A 150 2.98 -2.72 27.21
CA LEU A 150 3.22 -4.16 27.07
C LEU A 150 2.19 -5.01 27.83
N ASP A 151 1.56 -4.46 28.87
CA ASP A 151 0.47 -5.07 29.66
C ASP A 151 -0.93 -4.87 29.05
N ASP A 152 -1.05 -4.04 28.01
CA ASP A 152 -2.36 -3.66 27.45
C ASP A 152 -2.79 -4.61 26.32
N ASP A 153 -3.93 -5.28 26.51
CA ASP A 153 -4.51 -6.24 25.55
C ASP A 153 -4.85 -5.63 24.18
N SER A 154 -4.99 -4.30 24.08
CA SER A 154 -5.18 -3.63 22.78
C SER A 154 -3.90 -3.55 21.95
N VAL A 155 -2.72 -3.55 22.59
CA VAL A 155 -1.42 -3.48 21.90
C VAL A 155 -1.06 -4.88 21.41
N VAL A 156 -1.11 -5.07 20.09
CA VAL A 156 -0.90 -6.38 19.47
C VAL A 156 0.56 -6.84 19.55
N HIS A 157 0.78 -8.16 19.50
CA HIS A 157 2.09 -8.80 19.64
C HIS A 157 3.22 -8.17 18.79
N PRO A 158 3.06 -7.86 17.47
CA PRO A 158 4.10 -7.19 16.70
C PRO A 158 4.48 -5.80 17.24
N ASP A 159 3.51 -5.05 17.76
CA ASP A 159 3.73 -3.70 18.31
C ASP A 159 4.44 -3.77 19.67
N ARG A 160 4.14 -4.80 20.49
CA ARG A 160 4.89 -5.10 21.72
C ARG A 160 6.36 -5.38 21.42
N LEU A 161 6.66 -6.16 20.39
CA LEU A 161 8.03 -6.43 19.94
C LEU A 161 8.70 -5.13 19.43
N ARG A 162 8.05 -4.36 18.55
CA ARG A 162 8.54 -3.06 18.05
C ARG A 162 8.94 -2.12 19.19
N LEU A 163 8.06 -1.97 20.20
CA LEU A 163 8.31 -1.12 21.37
C LEU A 163 9.56 -1.56 22.15
N ILE A 164 9.79 -2.87 22.31
CA ILE A 164 11.00 -3.40 22.96
C ILE A 164 12.25 -3.11 22.10
N LEU A 165 12.21 -3.32 20.78
CA LEU A 165 13.35 -3.02 19.89
C LEU A 165 13.72 -1.53 19.93
N LEU A 166 12.72 -0.64 19.82
CA LEU A 166 12.90 0.81 19.92
C LEU A 166 13.44 1.24 21.28
N TYR A 167 12.98 0.61 22.37
CA TYR A 167 13.49 0.89 23.71
C TYR A 167 14.95 0.45 23.89
N ILE A 168 15.33 -0.72 23.36
CA ILE A 168 16.73 -1.20 23.37
C ILE A 168 17.63 -0.22 22.63
N MET A 169 17.25 0.21 21.42
CA MET A 169 17.97 1.23 20.65
C MET A 169 18.07 2.56 21.40
N TYR A 170 16.96 3.08 21.94
CA TYR A 170 16.91 4.30 22.74
C TYR A 170 17.82 4.25 23.98
N ARG A 171 17.93 3.09 24.64
CA ARG A 171 18.78 2.90 25.83
C ARG A 171 20.23 2.59 25.50
N GLY A 172 20.60 2.41 24.23
CA GLY A 172 21.94 1.97 23.82
C GLY A 172 22.29 0.59 24.37
N GLY A 173 21.32 -0.33 24.31
CA GLY A 173 21.38 -1.67 24.89
C GLY A 173 20.85 -1.75 26.33
N LEU A 174 20.54 -2.97 26.78
CA LEU A 174 20.03 -3.30 28.12
C LEU A 174 20.83 -4.44 28.76
N LEU A 175 20.61 -4.72 30.04
CA LEU A 175 21.06 -5.99 30.64
C LEU A 175 20.22 -7.12 30.04
N GLY A 176 20.81 -8.23 29.60
CA GLY A 176 20.05 -9.39 29.09
C GLY A 176 19.00 -9.93 30.06
N GLY A 177 19.25 -9.79 31.37
CA GLY A 177 18.26 -10.11 32.41
C GLY A 177 17.01 -9.23 32.38
N ASP A 178 17.12 -7.97 31.95
CA ASP A 178 15.99 -7.06 31.80
C ASP A 178 15.27 -7.23 30.46
N ILE A 179 16.00 -7.59 29.38
CA ILE A 179 15.40 -8.00 28.11
C ILE A 179 14.47 -9.21 28.33
N ARG A 180 14.94 -10.24 29.04
CA ARG A 180 14.13 -11.42 29.38
C ARG A 180 12.89 -11.08 30.21
N LYS A 181 12.98 -10.12 31.15
CA LYS A 181 11.81 -9.64 31.91
C LYS A 181 10.81 -8.90 31.02
N LEU A 182 11.28 -8.02 30.13
CA LEU A 182 10.42 -7.29 29.19
C LEU A 182 9.68 -8.24 28.24
N MET A 183 10.38 -9.24 27.68
CA MET A 183 9.76 -10.29 26.86
C MET A 183 8.68 -11.06 27.63
N ALA A 184 9.00 -11.52 28.85
CA ALA A 184 8.06 -12.28 29.69
C ALA A 184 6.83 -11.45 30.07
N HIS A 185 7.03 -10.18 30.45
CA HIS A 185 5.95 -9.24 30.77
C HIS A 185 5.04 -8.95 29.57
N ALA A 186 5.63 -8.79 28.38
CA ALA A 186 4.91 -8.57 27.13
C ALA A 186 4.18 -9.82 26.58
N GLY A 187 4.41 -10.99 27.16
CA GLY A 187 3.90 -12.28 26.64
C GLY A 187 4.57 -12.71 25.33
N LEU A 188 5.80 -12.25 25.05
CA LEU A 188 6.50 -12.62 23.82
C LEU A 188 7.06 -14.05 23.90
N PRO A 189 6.88 -14.86 22.83
CA PRO A 189 7.37 -16.22 22.76
C PRO A 189 8.89 -16.28 22.52
N PRO A 190 9.57 -17.41 22.76
CA PRO A 190 11.03 -17.49 22.75
C PRO A 190 11.69 -17.09 21.42
N GLN A 191 11.05 -17.31 20.27
CA GLN A 191 11.59 -16.96 18.96
C GLN A 191 11.86 -15.46 18.78
N ASP A 192 11.10 -14.59 19.46
CA ASP A 192 11.28 -13.14 19.41
C ASP A 192 12.62 -12.72 20.04
N GLY A 193 13.15 -13.53 20.95
CA GLY A 193 14.50 -13.34 21.50
C GLY A 193 15.58 -13.46 20.43
N GLY A 194 15.34 -14.29 19.40
CA GLY A 194 16.18 -14.36 18.19
C GLY A 194 16.08 -13.09 17.35
N VAL A 195 14.87 -12.55 17.15
CA VAL A 195 14.68 -11.26 16.45
C VAL A 195 15.38 -10.12 17.18
N ILE A 196 15.26 -10.07 18.52
CA ILE A 196 15.93 -9.09 19.37
C ILE A 196 17.46 -9.22 19.24
N ALA A 197 18.01 -10.42 19.35
CA ALA A 197 19.46 -10.66 19.26
C ALA A 197 20.03 -10.37 17.85
N ASN A 198 19.28 -10.71 16.80
CA ASN A 198 19.72 -10.51 15.41
C ASN A 198 19.88 -9.02 15.03
N LEU A 199 19.35 -8.08 15.82
CA LEU A 199 19.67 -6.66 15.64
C LEU A 199 21.19 -6.36 15.79
N GLU A 200 21.96 -7.18 16.53
CA GLU A 200 23.42 -7.03 16.60
C GLU A 200 24.10 -7.28 15.24
N LEU A 201 23.50 -8.11 14.37
CA LEU A 201 23.96 -8.33 12.99
C LEU A 201 23.76 -7.09 12.09
N LEU A 202 22.90 -6.16 12.51
CA LEU A 202 22.68 -4.85 11.87
C LEU A 202 23.45 -3.72 12.59
N GLY A 203 24.38 -4.04 13.49
CA GLY A 203 25.20 -3.07 14.21
C GLY A 203 24.50 -2.37 15.39
N VAL A 204 23.26 -2.75 15.72
CA VAL A 204 22.57 -2.25 16.92
C VAL A 204 23.13 -2.95 18.15
N ARG A 205 23.48 -2.19 19.19
CA ARG A 205 23.86 -2.78 20.48
C ARG A 205 22.63 -3.25 21.25
N VAL A 206 22.48 -4.56 21.44
CA VAL A 206 21.34 -5.14 22.15
C VAL A 206 21.65 -5.31 23.63
N GLU A 207 22.76 -5.99 23.97
CA GLU A 207 23.18 -6.15 25.36
C GLU A 207 24.29 -5.16 25.79
N LYS A 208 24.30 -4.84 27.08
CA LYS A 208 25.39 -4.11 27.73
C LYS A 208 25.70 -4.63 29.14
N PRO A 209 26.97 -4.54 29.59
CA PRO A 209 27.35 -4.86 30.96
C PRO A 209 26.78 -3.83 31.96
N LEU A 210 26.79 -4.22 33.24
CA LEU A 210 26.34 -3.35 34.35
C LEU A 210 27.22 -2.09 34.52
N LYS A 211 28.53 -2.23 34.28
CA LYS A 211 29.46 -1.10 34.15
C LYS A 211 29.72 -0.87 32.67
N ASP A 212 29.18 0.20 32.12
CA ASP A 212 29.29 0.56 30.72
C ASP A 212 29.89 1.95 30.58
N GLU A 213 31.14 2.00 30.11
CA GLU A 213 31.91 3.24 29.94
C GLU A 213 31.82 3.79 28.51
N LYS A 214 31.12 3.09 27.60
CA LYS A 214 30.95 3.56 26.22
C LYS A 214 30.06 4.81 26.20
N PRO A 215 30.47 5.89 25.50
CA PRO A 215 29.62 7.04 25.30
C PRO A 215 28.37 6.67 24.47
N PRO A 216 27.27 7.44 24.59
CA PRO A 216 26.12 7.30 23.70
C PRO A 216 26.53 7.42 22.23
N VAL A 217 25.92 6.61 21.36
CA VAL A 217 26.09 6.72 19.91
C VAL A 217 25.56 8.08 19.46
N GLN A 218 26.40 8.86 18.78
CA GLN A 218 25.99 10.14 18.20
C GLN A 218 25.12 9.90 16.97
N PRO A 219 24.06 10.71 16.75
CA PRO A 219 23.24 10.59 15.55
C PRO A 219 24.06 10.99 14.32
N LEU A 220 23.79 10.33 13.18
CA LEU A 220 24.47 10.59 11.90
C LEU A 220 24.23 12.01 11.37
N PHE A 221 23.06 12.57 11.68
CA PHE A 221 22.62 13.91 11.30
C PHE A 221 22.23 14.72 12.53
N ASN A 222 22.42 16.04 12.46
CA ASN A 222 22.09 16.95 13.55
C ASN A 222 20.56 17.07 13.68
N ARG A 223 20.00 16.60 14.80
CA ARG A 223 18.57 16.71 15.10
C ARG A 223 18.14 18.17 15.14
N ARG A 224 17.29 18.57 14.21
CA ARG A 224 16.71 19.92 14.15
C ARG A 224 15.48 19.96 15.08
N ASN A 225 15.37 21.00 15.91
CA ASN A 225 14.13 21.26 16.63
C ASN A 225 13.17 21.97 15.66
N PRO A 226 11.96 21.44 15.41
CA PRO A 226 11.00 22.11 14.53
C PRO A 226 10.40 23.37 15.20
N PRO A 227 9.73 24.23 14.42
CA PRO A 227 9.06 25.41 14.96
C PRO A 227 7.98 25.05 16.01
N PRO A 228 7.77 25.89 17.03
CA PRO A 228 6.89 25.57 18.17
C PRO A 228 5.37 25.59 17.88
N GLU A 229 4.93 25.86 16.65
CA GLU A 229 3.50 26.07 16.30
C GLU A 229 2.79 24.82 15.71
N SER A 230 3.43 23.65 15.71
CA SER A 230 2.92 22.47 15.00
C SER A 230 2.43 21.36 15.92
N GLU A 231 1.23 21.48 16.48
CA GLU A 231 0.52 20.36 17.13
C GLU A 231 0.36 19.15 16.18
N GLU A 232 0.32 19.41 14.87
CA GLU A 232 0.28 18.42 13.79
C GLU A 232 1.52 17.51 13.71
N LEU A 233 2.64 17.92 14.32
CA LEU A 233 3.87 17.11 14.36
C LEU A 233 3.94 16.15 15.55
N SER A 234 2.99 16.19 16.50
CA SER A 234 3.04 15.38 17.73
C SER A 234 3.31 13.89 17.49
N LEU A 235 2.75 13.27 16.45
CA LEU A 235 2.99 11.87 16.07
C LEU A 235 4.01 11.68 14.93
N ASN A 236 4.61 12.75 14.42
CA ASN A 236 5.50 12.76 13.25
C ASN A 236 6.84 13.48 13.53
N ARG A 237 7.34 13.42 14.78
CA ARG A 237 8.54 14.15 15.23
C ARG A 237 9.87 13.57 14.70
N TYR A 238 9.90 12.30 14.34
CA TYR A 238 11.08 11.61 13.84
C TYR A 238 11.34 11.93 12.36
N GLU A 239 12.47 12.57 12.08
CA GLU A 239 12.96 12.82 10.72
C GLU A 239 13.79 11.64 10.21
N LEU A 240 13.49 11.19 8.99
CA LEU A 240 14.19 10.09 8.33
C LEU A 240 15.62 10.50 7.94
N ALA A 241 16.57 9.58 8.12
CA ALA A 241 17.97 9.79 7.76
C ALA A 241 18.16 10.15 6.27
N ILE A 242 17.44 9.48 5.37
CA ILE A 242 17.46 9.79 3.92
C ILE A 242 17.04 11.23 3.62
N LYS A 243 16.10 11.80 4.40
CA LYS A 243 15.60 13.16 4.17
C LYS A 243 16.67 14.18 4.54
N GLN A 244 17.25 14.04 5.73
CA GLN A 244 18.36 14.87 6.20
C GLN A 244 19.57 14.76 5.24
N MET A 245 19.94 13.54 4.83
CA MET A 245 21.00 13.29 3.83
C MET A 245 20.76 14.04 2.51
N LEU A 246 19.53 13.99 1.98
CA LEU A 246 19.17 14.64 0.72
C LEU A 246 19.15 16.17 0.85
N GLU A 247 18.65 16.71 1.96
CA GLU A 247 18.68 18.15 2.24
C GLU A 247 20.12 18.66 2.37
N ASP A 248 20.96 17.98 3.15
CA ASP A 248 22.36 18.35 3.33
C ASP A 248 23.15 18.20 2.01
N GLN A 249 22.86 17.19 1.19
CA GLN A 249 23.44 17.05 -0.16
C GLN A 249 23.05 18.21 -1.08
N LEU A 250 21.78 18.62 -1.08
CA LEU A 250 21.26 19.70 -1.92
C LEU A 250 21.74 21.09 -1.48
N GLN A 251 22.09 21.24 -0.21
CA GLN A 251 22.65 22.46 0.37
C GLN A 251 24.20 22.51 0.34
N GLY A 252 24.87 21.42 -0.07
CA GLY A 252 26.34 21.32 -0.05
C GLY A 252 26.94 21.12 1.34
N ASN A 253 26.14 20.68 2.32
CA ASN A 253 26.49 20.48 3.73
C ASN A 253 26.79 19.01 4.08
N LEU A 254 26.59 18.06 3.16
CA LEU A 254 26.83 16.63 3.43
C LEU A 254 28.32 16.34 3.65
N ASP A 255 28.64 15.66 4.76
CA ASP A 255 30.02 15.37 5.15
C ASP A 255 30.69 14.36 4.18
N PRO A 256 31.72 14.78 3.41
CA PRO A 256 32.40 13.91 2.44
C PRO A 256 33.32 12.87 3.08
N THR A 257 33.57 12.92 4.40
CA THR A 257 34.30 11.88 5.13
C THR A 257 33.38 10.69 5.46
N ILE A 258 32.10 10.95 5.67
CA ILE A 258 31.04 9.94 5.92
C ILE A 258 30.45 9.46 4.59
N PHE A 259 30.27 10.36 3.63
CA PHE A 259 29.71 10.10 2.30
C PHE A 259 30.75 10.38 1.19
N PRO A 260 31.83 9.59 1.09
CA PRO A 260 32.91 9.83 0.14
C PRO A 260 32.49 9.55 -1.30
N PHE A 261 33.00 10.35 -2.23
CA PHE A 261 32.81 10.14 -3.66
C PHE A 261 33.65 8.97 -4.18
N THR A 262 33.03 8.10 -4.97
CA THR A 262 33.69 6.94 -5.60
C THR A 262 34.49 7.30 -6.86
N ARG A 263 34.42 8.54 -7.31
CA ARG A 263 35.20 9.11 -8.43
C ARG A 263 35.84 10.42 -7.97
N PRO A 264 37.07 10.74 -8.44
CA PRO A 264 37.66 12.05 -8.18
C PRO A 264 36.73 13.15 -8.70
N HIS A 265 36.51 14.19 -7.90
CA HIS A 265 35.87 15.40 -8.39
C HIS A 265 36.76 16.03 -9.46
N THR A 266 36.23 16.19 -10.67
CA THR A 266 36.88 17.04 -11.67
C THR A 266 36.56 18.51 -11.35
N GLU A 267 37.42 19.45 -11.72
CA GLU A 267 37.16 20.89 -11.49
C GLU A 267 35.85 21.33 -12.17
N THR A 268 35.44 20.63 -13.24
CA THR A 268 34.12 20.76 -13.89
C THR A 268 32.95 20.48 -12.95
N ASP A 269 33.02 19.48 -12.08
CA ASP A 269 31.93 19.13 -11.15
C ASP A 269 31.76 20.22 -10.08
N GLY A 270 32.88 20.72 -9.54
CA GLY A 270 32.89 21.86 -8.62
C GLY A 270 32.37 23.15 -9.25
N ALA A 271 32.71 23.40 -10.52
CA ALA A 271 32.20 24.54 -11.28
C ALA A 271 30.68 24.44 -11.54
N ILE A 272 30.14 23.25 -11.83
CA ILE A 272 28.70 23.04 -12.00
C ILE A 272 27.95 23.27 -10.69
N VAL A 273 28.43 22.72 -9.56
CA VAL A 273 27.82 22.93 -8.23
C VAL A 273 27.87 24.41 -7.83
N ALA A 274 29.00 25.09 -8.04
CA ALA A 274 29.14 26.52 -7.76
C ALA A 274 28.21 27.38 -8.63
N GLN A 275 28.03 27.02 -9.91
CA GLN A 275 27.15 27.73 -10.83
C GLN A 275 25.66 27.46 -10.55
N GLU A 276 25.30 26.25 -10.09
CA GLU A 276 23.96 25.97 -9.56
C GLU A 276 23.67 26.77 -8.28
N MET A 277 24.59 26.81 -7.30
CA MET A 277 24.45 27.65 -6.10
C MET A 277 24.27 29.14 -6.44
N GLN A 278 25.05 29.67 -7.39
CA GLN A 278 24.90 31.05 -7.85
C GLN A 278 23.57 31.30 -8.58
N SER A 279 23.00 30.29 -9.25
CA SER A 279 21.67 30.40 -9.87
C SER A 279 20.53 30.45 -8.84
N GLN A 280 20.70 29.81 -7.67
CA GLN A 280 19.74 29.89 -6.56
C GLN A 280 19.85 31.21 -5.77
N GLN A 281 21.04 31.83 -5.73
CA GLN A 281 21.26 33.16 -5.15
C GLN A 281 21.02 34.33 -6.14
N ALA A 282 20.05 34.19 -7.06
CA ALA A 282 19.72 35.21 -8.04
C ALA A 282 19.36 36.57 -7.38
N SER A 283 20.31 37.49 -7.39
CA SER A 283 20.25 38.76 -6.65
C SER A 283 19.08 39.65 -7.07
N LEU A 284 18.43 40.28 -6.08
CA LEU A 284 17.41 41.34 -6.19
C LEU A 284 17.85 42.58 -7.01
N ARG A 285 19.08 42.62 -7.52
CA ARG A 285 19.67 43.73 -8.29
C ARG A 285 19.65 43.52 -9.81
N SER A 286 19.30 42.33 -10.30
CA SER A 286 19.22 42.04 -11.75
C SER A 286 17.77 42.12 -12.27
N ALA A 287 17.26 43.34 -12.43
CA ALA A 287 15.94 43.59 -13.02
C ALA A 287 15.92 43.31 -14.55
N LYS A 288 15.58 42.08 -14.94
CA LYS A 288 15.17 41.76 -16.33
C LYS A 288 13.63 41.79 -16.44
N PRO A 289 13.04 42.45 -17.45
CA PRO A 289 11.58 42.63 -17.54
C PRO A 289 10.79 41.30 -17.62
N THR A 290 9.76 41.18 -16.78
CA THR A 290 9.00 39.93 -16.55
C THR A 290 8.16 39.47 -17.74
N TRP A 291 7.88 40.33 -18.72
CA TRP A 291 7.04 40.02 -19.89
C TRP A 291 7.70 39.07 -20.90
N ALA A 292 9.02 38.86 -20.80
CA ALA A 292 9.79 37.99 -21.71
C ALA A 292 10.05 36.57 -21.15
N ARG A 293 9.35 36.14 -20.09
CA ARG A 293 9.27 34.70 -19.75
C ARG A 293 8.40 33.96 -20.78
N THR A 294 9.00 33.70 -21.94
CA THR A 294 8.57 32.60 -22.82
C THR A 294 8.40 31.34 -21.96
N ARG A 295 7.36 30.55 -22.26
CA ARG A 295 7.03 29.29 -21.58
C ARG A 295 8.31 28.56 -21.18
N SER A 296 8.44 28.24 -19.91
CA SER A 296 9.58 27.48 -19.40
C SER A 296 9.67 26.16 -20.16
N VAL A 297 10.59 26.11 -21.13
CA VAL A 297 11.08 24.85 -21.68
C VAL A 297 11.61 24.10 -20.49
N ASP A 298 11.06 22.90 -20.25
CA ASP A 298 11.31 22.13 -19.04
C ASP A 298 12.80 21.76 -19.01
N GLN A 299 13.59 22.55 -18.29
CA GLN A 299 15.03 22.32 -18.21
C GLN A 299 15.25 21.01 -17.46
N PRO A 300 16.19 20.16 -17.91
CA PRO A 300 16.44 18.88 -17.26
C PRO A 300 16.84 19.13 -15.81
N ARG A 301 15.93 18.78 -14.88
CA ARG A 301 16.18 18.87 -13.46
C ARG A 301 17.34 17.96 -13.12
N GLN A 302 18.23 18.41 -12.24
CA GLN A 302 19.29 17.56 -11.70
C GLN A 302 18.63 16.33 -11.05
N ARG A 303 19.12 15.15 -11.44
CA ARG A 303 18.61 13.84 -11.02
C ARG A 303 19.46 13.31 -9.88
N ILE A 304 18.81 12.85 -8.82
CA ILE A 304 19.45 12.17 -7.70
C ILE A 304 18.86 10.78 -7.63
N ILE A 305 19.72 9.75 -7.64
CA ILE A 305 19.30 8.35 -7.52
C ILE A 305 19.84 7.85 -6.18
N VAL A 306 18.94 7.50 -5.26
CA VAL A 306 19.30 6.85 -4.00
C VAL A 306 19.01 5.36 -4.14
N PHE A 307 20.00 4.51 -3.86
CA PHE A 307 19.81 3.06 -3.79
C PHE A 307 19.89 2.59 -2.33
N MET A 308 18.78 2.08 -1.81
CA MET A 308 18.70 1.51 -0.47
C MET A 308 18.88 -0.01 -0.51
N ALA A 309 20.02 -0.50 -0.05
CA ALA A 309 20.27 -1.94 0.06
C ALA A 309 19.58 -2.53 1.29
N GLY A 310 18.95 -3.70 1.16
CA GLY A 310 18.26 -4.39 2.27
C GLY A 310 16.78 -3.99 2.45
N GLY A 311 16.29 -3.04 1.65
CA GLY A 311 14.90 -2.64 1.59
C GLY A 311 14.68 -1.19 2.02
N ALA A 312 13.68 -0.52 1.44
CA ALA A 312 13.33 0.87 1.79
C ALA A 312 11.90 0.95 2.32
N THR A 313 11.66 1.85 3.26
CA THR A 313 10.33 2.06 3.84
C THR A 313 9.48 2.98 2.98
N TYR A 314 8.15 2.85 3.10
CA TYR A 314 7.20 3.78 2.48
C TYR A 314 7.38 5.24 2.98
N GLY A 315 7.96 5.44 4.17
CA GLY A 315 8.32 6.76 4.67
C GLY A 315 9.47 7.40 3.89
N GLU A 316 10.47 6.61 3.51
CA GLU A 316 11.63 7.07 2.72
C GLU A 316 11.24 7.35 1.26
N SER A 317 10.33 6.55 0.70
CA SER A 317 9.68 6.85 -0.58
C SER A 317 8.95 8.20 -0.54
N ARG A 318 8.14 8.45 0.51
CA ARG A 318 7.47 9.74 0.73
C ARG A 318 8.48 10.89 0.83
N ALA A 319 9.56 10.71 1.58
CA ALA A 319 10.61 11.72 1.73
C ALA A 319 11.28 12.08 0.39
N CYS A 320 11.51 11.11 -0.50
CA CYS A 320 12.04 11.40 -1.84
C CYS A 320 11.07 12.26 -2.68
N HIS A 321 9.76 11.98 -2.62
CA HIS A 321 8.74 12.82 -3.26
C HIS A 321 8.66 14.23 -2.64
N GLU A 322 8.72 14.35 -1.30
CA GLU A 322 8.76 15.65 -0.59
C GLU A 322 9.95 16.50 -1.06
N ILE A 323 11.16 15.93 -1.09
CA ILE A 323 12.39 16.62 -1.52
C ILE A 323 12.32 16.99 -3.00
N SER A 324 11.84 16.08 -3.85
CA SER A 324 11.68 16.32 -5.29
C SER A 324 10.80 17.54 -5.57
N ALA A 325 9.67 17.65 -4.86
CA ALA A 325 8.77 18.79 -4.95
C ALA A 325 9.36 20.08 -4.34
N ALA A 326 9.98 20.00 -3.15
CA ALA A 326 10.49 21.15 -2.43
C ALA A 326 11.68 21.84 -3.10
N TYR A 327 12.60 21.07 -3.68
CA TYR A 327 13.85 21.58 -4.27
C TYR A 327 13.82 21.64 -5.81
N ASN A 328 12.70 21.28 -6.44
CA ASN A 328 12.56 21.18 -7.91
C ASN A 328 13.66 20.31 -8.53
N ARG A 329 13.74 19.05 -8.05
CA ARG A 329 14.74 18.04 -8.41
C ARG A 329 14.07 16.71 -8.71
N ASP A 330 14.69 15.87 -9.51
CA ASP A 330 14.17 14.54 -9.82
C ASP A 330 14.86 13.52 -8.89
N VAL A 331 14.21 13.18 -7.77
CA VAL A 331 14.74 12.22 -6.79
C VAL A 331 14.10 10.85 -7.01
N TYR A 332 14.92 9.87 -7.35
CA TYR A 332 14.50 8.48 -7.56
C TYR A 332 15.01 7.60 -6.42
N LEU A 333 14.09 6.93 -5.74
CA LEU A 333 14.41 5.86 -4.79
C LEU A 333 14.39 4.52 -5.51
N ALA A 334 15.52 3.83 -5.51
CA ALA A 334 15.65 2.43 -5.88
C ALA A 334 15.98 1.60 -4.64
N THR A 335 15.50 0.36 -4.59
CA THR A 335 15.71 -0.52 -3.43
C THR A 335 15.59 -1.98 -3.85
N THR A 336 16.01 -2.91 -2.98
CA THR A 336 15.81 -4.36 -3.20
C THR A 336 14.34 -4.77 -3.09
N HIS A 337 13.60 -4.15 -2.17
CA HIS A 337 12.17 -4.38 -1.92
C HIS A 337 11.61 -3.28 -1.00
N MET A 338 10.28 -3.12 -0.95
CA MET A 338 9.65 -2.23 0.02
C MET A 338 9.50 -2.91 1.38
N LEU A 339 9.78 -2.18 2.46
CA LEU A 339 9.68 -2.66 3.83
C LEU A 339 8.38 -2.19 4.49
N THR A 340 7.63 -3.15 5.02
CA THR A 340 6.66 -2.95 6.10
C THR A 340 7.33 -3.31 7.43
N PRO A 341 6.90 -2.76 8.58
CA PRO A 341 7.44 -3.14 9.88
C PRO A 341 7.32 -4.64 10.18
N GLY A 342 6.21 -5.28 9.78
CA GLY A 342 6.05 -6.73 9.88
C GLY A 342 7.05 -7.53 9.02
N LEU A 343 7.31 -7.09 7.78
CA LEU A 343 8.31 -7.72 6.92
C LEU A 343 9.74 -7.51 7.46
N PHE A 344 10.04 -6.33 7.99
CA PHE A 344 11.34 -6.05 8.63
C PHE A 344 11.58 -6.97 9.83
N LEU A 345 10.61 -7.10 10.76
CA LEU A 345 10.73 -8.01 11.91
C LEU A 345 10.97 -9.46 11.47
N ARG A 346 10.26 -9.93 10.43
CA ARG A 346 10.47 -11.27 9.86
C ARG A 346 11.89 -11.43 9.31
N GLN A 347 12.33 -10.48 8.47
CA GLN A 347 13.66 -10.52 7.85
C GLN A 347 14.79 -10.41 8.88
N VAL A 348 14.62 -9.65 9.97
CA VAL A 348 15.57 -9.64 11.10
C VAL A 348 15.62 -11.01 11.78
N GLY A 349 14.47 -11.68 11.98
CA GLY A 349 14.45 -13.08 12.44
C GLY A 349 15.18 -14.04 11.51
N ASP A 350 15.03 -13.85 10.20
CA ASP A 350 15.66 -14.65 9.14
C ASP A 350 17.21 -14.50 9.11
N LEU A 351 17.80 -13.41 9.63
CA LEU A 351 19.26 -13.16 9.59
C LEU A 351 20.10 -14.24 10.30
N GLY A 352 19.55 -14.89 11.33
CA GLY A 352 20.22 -15.95 12.10
C GLY A 352 20.04 -17.36 11.52
N VAL A 353 19.34 -17.51 10.40
CA VAL A 353 18.98 -18.81 9.80
C VAL A 353 20.00 -19.23 8.74
N ASP A 354 20.30 -20.53 8.64
CA ASP A 354 21.13 -21.07 7.55
C ASP A 354 20.54 -20.67 6.19
N ARG A 355 21.33 -19.97 5.37
CA ARG A 355 21.01 -19.52 4.00
C ARG A 355 20.27 -20.57 3.17
N ARG A 356 20.62 -21.85 3.29
CA ARG A 356 20.00 -22.97 2.57
C ARG A 356 18.51 -23.16 2.87
N ARG A 357 18.00 -22.56 3.95
CA ARG A 357 16.59 -22.62 4.38
C ARG A 357 15.79 -21.37 4.01
N LEU A 358 16.45 -20.33 3.49
CA LEU A 358 15.81 -19.03 3.22
C LEU A 358 15.09 -18.95 1.87
N ASP A 359 15.23 -19.95 1.00
CA ASP A 359 14.59 -20.03 -0.34
C ASP A 359 14.65 -18.69 -1.11
N LEU A 360 15.87 -18.17 -1.22
CA LEU A 360 16.14 -16.82 -1.70
C LEU A 360 15.75 -16.70 -3.18
N PRO A 361 14.92 -15.70 -3.58
CA PRO A 361 14.38 -15.61 -4.94
C PRO A 361 15.42 -15.61 -6.07
N TYR A 362 16.63 -15.09 -5.82
CA TYR A 362 17.72 -15.08 -6.80
C TYR A 362 18.47 -16.41 -6.94
N GLU A 363 18.29 -17.34 -5.99
CA GLU A 363 18.85 -18.70 -6.04
C GLU A 363 17.89 -19.69 -6.72
N ARG A 364 16.62 -19.33 -6.85
CA ARG A 364 15.63 -20.15 -7.55
C ARG A 364 15.99 -20.27 -9.04
N PRO A 365 15.78 -21.44 -9.67
CA PRO A 365 16.00 -21.60 -11.10
C PRO A 365 15.11 -20.62 -11.88
N LYS A 366 15.67 -19.99 -12.91
CA LYS A 366 14.92 -19.08 -13.79
C LYS A 366 13.71 -19.82 -14.39
N PRO A 367 12.53 -19.19 -14.47
CA PRO A 367 11.37 -19.78 -15.13
C PRO A 367 11.73 -20.19 -16.56
N THR A 368 11.64 -21.48 -16.85
CA THR A 368 11.78 -22.02 -18.20
C THR A 368 10.40 -22.17 -18.81
N ALA A 369 10.23 -21.79 -20.07
CA ALA A 369 8.97 -22.00 -20.77
C ALA A 369 8.67 -23.50 -20.88
N PRO A 370 7.40 -23.94 -20.77
CA PRO A 370 7.02 -25.35 -20.87
C PRO A 370 7.55 -26.02 -22.15
N ALA A 371 8.03 -27.26 -22.02
CA ALA A 371 8.70 -28.00 -23.10
C ALA A 371 7.85 -28.10 -24.39
N HIS A 372 6.53 -28.21 -24.27
CA HIS A 372 5.60 -28.28 -25.40
C HIS A 372 5.60 -27.04 -26.31
N LEU A 373 6.12 -25.89 -25.86
CA LEU A 373 6.29 -24.69 -26.71
C LEU A 373 7.52 -24.79 -27.63
N PHE A 374 8.41 -25.75 -27.38
CA PHE A 374 9.59 -26.03 -28.20
C PHE A 374 9.48 -27.34 -28.99
N GLU A 375 8.43 -28.13 -28.75
CA GLU A 375 8.08 -29.28 -29.57
C GLU A 375 7.62 -28.80 -30.95
N ARG A 376 8.43 -29.06 -31.98
CA ARG A 376 7.96 -28.93 -33.37
C ARG A 376 6.87 -29.96 -33.60
N GLU A 377 5.73 -29.52 -34.12
CA GLU A 377 4.71 -30.43 -34.65
C GLU A 377 5.37 -31.45 -35.59
N ALA A 378 5.12 -32.73 -35.32
CA ALA A 378 5.64 -33.80 -36.16
C ALA A 378 5.09 -33.63 -37.58
N PRO A 379 5.90 -33.79 -38.65
CA PRO A 379 5.40 -33.77 -40.01
C PRO A 379 4.23 -34.76 -40.15
N PRO A 380 3.12 -34.39 -40.81
CA PRO A 380 1.99 -35.29 -40.96
C PRO A 380 2.45 -36.58 -41.63
N ALA A 381 2.12 -37.72 -41.01
CA ALA A 381 2.56 -39.03 -41.48
C ALA A 381 2.15 -39.24 -42.96
N PRO A 382 3.05 -39.74 -43.82
CA PRO A 382 2.74 -39.92 -45.24
C PRO A 382 1.54 -40.87 -45.39
N THR A 383 0.54 -40.44 -46.15
CA THR A 383 -0.65 -41.24 -46.42
C THR A 383 -0.25 -42.52 -47.17
N PRO A 384 -0.66 -43.72 -46.69
CA PRO A 384 -0.30 -44.96 -47.34
C PRO A 384 -0.94 -45.03 -48.74
N PRO A 385 -0.22 -45.52 -49.77
CA PRO A 385 -0.74 -45.59 -51.13
C PRO A 385 -1.92 -46.56 -51.23
N PRO A 386 -2.92 -46.30 -52.09
CA PRO A 386 -4.12 -47.10 -52.17
C PRO A 386 -3.83 -48.54 -52.63
N GLN A 387 -4.14 -49.51 -51.76
CA GLN A 387 -4.02 -50.93 -52.08
C GLN A 387 -4.99 -51.32 -53.19
N LYS A 388 -4.46 -51.83 -54.31
CA LYS A 388 -5.27 -52.43 -55.37
C LYS A 388 -5.84 -53.76 -54.87
N LYS A 389 -7.17 -53.90 -54.88
CA LYS A 389 -7.84 -55.18 -54.60
C LYS A 389 -7.51 -56.21 -55.70
N PRO A 390 -7.22 -57.47 -55.38
CA PRO A 390 -7.06 -58.53 -56.37
C PRO A 390 -8.41 -58.90 -57.00
N VAL A 391 -8.38 -59.28 -58.28
CA VAL A 391 -9.54 -59.70 -59.06
C VAL A 391 -9.79 -61.19 -58.84
N SER A 392 -11.00 -61.60 -58.50
CA SER A 392 -11.39 -63.01 -58.43
C SER A 392 -11.89 -63.52 -59.78
N THR A 393 -11.49 -64.73 -60.16
CA THR A 393 -11.88 -65.36 -61.43
C THR A 393 -13.08 -66.29 -61.27
N ALA A 394 -14.14 -65.98 -62.03
CA ALA A 394 -15.12 -66.85 -62.67
C ALA A 394 -15.69 -68.08 -61.93
N HIS A 395 -17.02 -68.13 -61.85
CA HIS A 395 -17.78 -69.31 -62.31
C HIS A 395 -19.02 -68.90 -63.12
N LEU A 396 -19.32 -69.70 -64.13
CA LEU A 396 -20.42 -69.57 -65.10
C LEU A 396 -21.74 -70.12 -64.46
N ASN A 397 -22.99 -69.97 -64.95
CA ASN A 397 -23.52 -69.81 -66.32
C ASN A 397 -25.00 -69.25 -66.28
N PRO A 398 -25.97 -69.45 -67.23
CA PRO A 398 -26.68 -68.34 -67.95
C PRO A 398 -28.24 -68.28 -67.68
N PRO A 399 -29.15 -67.83 -68.61
CA PRO A 399 -29.44 -66.44 -69.03
C PRO A 399 -30.94 -65.98 -69.06
N ALA A 400 -31.16 -64.64 -69.08
CA ALA A 400 -32.32 -63.88 -69.64
C ALA A 400 -33.73 -64.04 -68.99
N PRO A 401 -34.75 -63.17 -69.30
CA PRO A 401 -34.82 -61.91 -70.08
C PRO A 401 -35.33 -60.68 -69.24
N PRO A 402 -35.60 -59.48 -69.82
CA PRO A 402 -35.75 -58.23 -69.05
C PRO A 402 -37.17 -57.61 -69.00
N GLU A 403 -37.51 -56.96 -67.88
CA GLU A 403 -38.45 -55.82 -67.76
C GLU A 403 -38.18 -55.16 -66.38
N ALA A 404 -37.72 -53.91 -66.26
CA ALA A 404 -38.35 -52.61 -66.53
C ALA A 404 -38.99 -51.98 -65.25
N LEU A 405 -38.54 -50.75 -64.97
CA LEU A 405 -39.28 -49.65 -64.30
C LEU A 405 -39.47 -49.60 -62.75
N MET A 406 -38.98 -48.48 -62.20
CA MET A 406 -39.64 -47.60 -61.21
C MET A 406 -39.70 -48.01 -59.71
N ALA A 407 -38.70 -47.55 -58.94
CA ALA A 407 -38.85 -46.94 -57.59
C ALA A 407 -37.47 -46.41 -57.11
N GLY A 408 -37.30 -45.22 -56.53
CA GLY A 408 -38.21 -44.08 -56.38
C GLY A 408 -37.41 -42.83 -55.94
N MET A 409 -37.75 -41.65 -56.47
CA MET A 409 -37.23 -40.35 -56.02
C MET A 409 -38.19 -39.68 -55.05
N SER A 410 -37.66 -38.89 -54.10
CA SER A 410 -38.13 -37.55 -53.63
C SER A 410 -37.57 -37.30 -52.22
N ILE A 411 -36.93 -36.19 -51.83
CA ILE A 411 -37.13 -34.74 -52.05
C ILE A 411 -38.28 -34.12 -51.21
N ASN A 412 -37.85 -33.50 -50.11
CA ASN A 412 -38.24 -32.17 -49.57
C ASN A 412 -39.69 -31.88 -49.11
N GLY A 413 -39.83 -31.11 -48.03
CA GLY A 413 -41.11 -30.56 -47.53
C GLY A 413 -40.96 -29.69 -46.28
N ASN A 414 -41.64 -28.55 -46.22
CA ASN A 414 -41.41 -27.46 -45.25
C ASN A 414 -42.72 -26.91 -44.63
N GLY A 415 -42.62 -26.24 -43.47
CA GLY A 415 -43.65 -25.43 -42.81
C GLY A 415 -44.41 -26.14 -41.66
N SER A 416 -45.08 -25.50 -40.70
CA SER A 416 -45.21 -24.11 -40.19
C SER A 416 -46.55 -24.02 -39.43
N GLY A 417 -46.64 -23.40 -38.23
CA GLY A 417 -47.95 -22.88 -37.74
C GLY A 417 -48.32 -22.99 -36.24
N SER A 418 -48.35 -21.83 -35.56
CA SER A 418 -49.38 -21.31 -34.63
C SER A 418 -49.81 -22.00 -33.30
N SER A 419 -49.95 -21.13 -32.27
CA SER A 419 -50.52 -21.29 -30.90
C SER A 419 -52.08 -21.40 -30.86
N PRO A 420 -52.83 -21.53 -29.70
CA PRO A 420 -52.92 -20.46 -28.64
C PRO A 420 -53.37 -20.79 -27.16
N ALA A 421 -53.00 -19.87 -26.24
CA ALA A 421 -53.79 -19.18 -25.16
C ALA A 421 -54.52 -19.84 -23.93
N SER A 422 -54.64 -18.97 -22.88
CA SER A 422 -55.65 -18.88 -21.77
C SER A 422 -55.35 -19.49 -20.37
N SER A 423 -55.96 -19.06 -19.24
CA SER A 423 -55.96 -17.71 -18.57
C SER A 423 -56.74 -17.67 -17.22
N GLY A 424 -56.29 -16.87 -16.23
CA GLY A 424 -57.09 -16.23 -15.14
C GLY A 424 -57.21 -16.94 -13.76
N SER A 425 -57.70 -16.34 -12.66
CA SER A 425 -57.76 -14.92 -12.21
C SER A 425 -58.50 -14.76 -10.84
N GLY A 426 -58.13 -13.78 -9.99
CA GLY A 426 -58.96 -13.26 -8.86
C GLY A 426 -58.26 -13.12 -7.48
N LYS A 427 -58.68 -12.25 -6.53
CA LYS A 427 -58.74 -10.76 -6.40
C LYS A 427 -59.47 -10.38 -5.07
N HIS A 428 -59.20 -9.15 -4.53
CA HIS A 428 -59.85 -8.38 -3.42
C HIS A 428 -59.27 -8.59 -1.98
N ASP A 429 -59.18 -7.61 -1.04
CA ASP A 429 -59.29 -6.12 -1.04
C ASP A 429 -58.59 -5.44 0.21
N LYS A 430 -58.87 -4.14 0.46
CA LYS A 430 -58.52 -3.16 1.53
C LYS A 430 -58.55 -3.61 3.03
N LYS A 431 -57.94 -2.90 4.02
CA LYS A 431 -58.14 -1.46 4.40
C LYS A 431 -57.14 -0.90 5.47
N ASP A 432 -57.26 0.40 5.79
CA ASP A 432 -56.36 1.29 6.57
C ASP A 432 -56.24 1.07 8.11
N LYS A 433 -55.11 1.51 8.72
CA LYS A 433 -55.11 2.53 9.82
C LYS A 433 -53.73 3.14 10.18
N LYS A 434 -53.75 4.12 11.10
CA LYS A 434 -52.72 5.14 11.41
C LYS A 434 -52.39 5.15 12.93
N ASP A 435 -51.28 5.83 13.27
CA ASP A 435 -50.89 6.42 14.57
C ASP A 435 -50.10 5.63 15.64
N LYS A 436 -48.91 6.22 15.94
CA LYS A 436 -48.36 6.62 17.26
C LYS A 436 -47.38 5.78 18.10
N ASP A 437 -46.59 6.60 18.80
CA ASP A 437 -45.67 6.45 19.94
C ASP A 437 -44.33 5.71 19.72
N LYS A 438 -43.13 6.31 19.91
CA LYS A 438 -42.62 7.40 20.79
C LYS A 438 -42.21 6.97 22.21
N LYS A 439 -41.24 6.05 22.32
CA LYS A 439 -40.26 6.01 23.42
C LYS A 439 -39.07 5.11 23.10
N ASP A 440 -37.90 5.71 22.88
CA ASP A 440 -36.56 5.19 23.26
C ASP A 440 -35.46 6.15 22.77
N LYS A 441 -35.42 7.36 23.36
CA LYS A 441 -34.43 8.41 23.01
C LYS A 441 -33.31 8.59 24.05
N ASP A 442 -33.39 7.90 25.20
CA ASP A 442 -32.57 8.21 26.38
C ASP A 442 -31.36 7.28 26.61
N LYS A 443 -30.99 6.47 25.59
CA LYS A 443 -29.75 5.65 25.62
C LYS A 443 -28.64 6.11 24.66
N LYS A 444 -28.87 7.15 23.85
CA LYS A 444 -27.90 7.60 22.83
C LYS A 444 -26.90 8.66 23.33
N GLU A 445 -27.30 9.52 24.27
CA GLU A 445 -26.47 10.66 24.75
C GLU A 445 -25.22 10.28 25.55
N LYS A 446 -25.03 9.02 25.96
CA LYS A 446 -23.78 8.57 26.61
C LYS A 446 -22.70 8.05 25.66
N LYS A 447 -22.95 7.93 24.34
CA LYS A 447 -21.92 7.58 23.35
C LYS A 447 -21.32 8.78 22.59
N GLU A 448 -22.00 9.92 22.52
CA GLU A 448 -21.52 11.09 21.75
C GLU A 448 -20.38 11.88 22.43
N LYS A 449 -20.10 11.66 23.73
CA LYS A 449 -18.99 12.34 24.42
C LYS A 449 -17.59 11.80 24.11
N LYS A 450 -17.44 10.77 23.25
CA LYS A 450 -16.12 10.27 22.81
C LYS A 450 -15.60 10.88 21.49
N TYR A 451 -16.40 11.70 20.80
CA TYR A 451 -16.07 12.29 19.48
C TYR A 451 -15.65 13.77 19.55
N ARG A 452 -14.90 14.17 20.59
CA ARG A 452 -14.31 15.52 20.72
C ARG A 452 -12.88 15.47 21.27
N PHE A 453 -11.98 14.83 20.53
CA PHE A 453 -10.54 14.84 20.83
C PHE A 453 -9.64 15.27 19.65
N PHE A 454 -10.24 15.68 18.53
CA PHE A 454 -9.55 16.40 17.46
C PHE A 454 -10.43 17.56 17.00
N LYS A 455 -10.10 18.75 17.48
CA LYS A 455 -10.50 20.03 16.88
C LYS A 455 -9.43 21.07 17.21
#